data_AF-A0A7X7TCJ1-F1
#
_entry.id   AF-A0A7X7TCJ1-F1
#
_cell.length_a   1.000
_cell.length_b   1.000
_cell.length_c   1.000
_cell.angle_alpha   90.00
_cell.angle_beta   90.00
_cell.angle_gamma   90.00
#
_symmetry.space_group_name_H-M   'P 1'
#
loop_
_entity.id
_entity.type
_entity.pdbx_description
1 polymer ?
#
loop_
_entity_poly.entity_id
_entity_poly.type
_entity_poly.pdbx_seq_one_letter_code
_entity_poly.pdbx_strand_id
1 'polypeptide(L)'
;MMSEDQPEKKRGFELRGWHVLVGILAVFVLLFVRFRVFSHSALERKIAELRAKGYPTTFEELEKYNQLPQGTPNAAEIYLTAFESYQTPFEDEKNLLPYIGPIKPDDPITPEIKAAMNKFLSRNFKTLELL
;
A
#
# COMPACT_ATOMS: atom_id res chain seq x y z
N MET A 1 30.27 8.33 80.77
CA MET A 1 30.08 9.58 80.01
C MET A 1 30.82 9.38 78.69
N MET A 2 30.06 9.32 77.59
CA MET A 2 30.42 9.37 76.16
C MET A 2 31.59 8.54 75.62
N SER A 3 31.54 7.88 74.47
CA SER A 3 30.50 7.50 73.51
C SER A 3 31.17 6.47 72.61
N GLU A 4 30.52 5.34 72.33
CA GLU A 4 30.95 4.42 71.27
C GLU A 4 30.80 5.10 69.92
N ASP A 5 31.90 5.18 69.18
CA ASP A 5 31.93 5.62 67.79
C ASP A 5 31.60 4.43 66.89
N GLN A 6 30.37 4.39 66.37
CA GLN A 6 29.90 3.39 65.41
C GLN A 6 30.14 3.93 64.00
N PRO A 7 31.03 3.33 63.18
CA PRO A 7 31.19 3.76 61.80
C PRO A 7 29.96 3.38 60.98
N GLU A 8 29.24 4.40 60.52
CA GLU A 8 28.12 4.31 59.60
C GLU A 8 28.55 3.58 58.31
N LYS A 9 28.03 2.37 58.11
CA LYS A 9 28.31 1.51 56.96
C LYS A 9 27.64 2.09 55.72
N LYS A 10 28.33 2.99 55.01
CA LYS A 10 27.91 3.49 53.70
C LYS A 10 27.79 2.31 52.74
N ARG A 11 26.55 1.92 52.41
CA ARG A 11 26.22 1.01 51.31
C ARG A 11 26.46 1.72 49.98
N GLY A 12 27.73 1.97 49.66
CA GLY A 12 28.14 2.37 48.33
C GLY A 12 28.08 1.14 47.44
N PHE A 13 27.14 1.11 46.49
CA PHE A 13 27.22 0.17 45.38
C PHE A 13 28.49 0.53 44.58
N GLU A 14 29.59 -0.14 44.85
CA GLU A 14 30.80 -0.08 44.01
C GLU A 14 30.51 -0.80 42.70
N LEU A 15 29.82 -0.10 41.80
CA LEU A 15 29.63 -0.53 40.41
C LEU A 15 31.00 -0.42 39.72
N ARG A 16 31.77 -1.49 39.84
CA ARG A 16 32.97 -1.75 39.03
C ARG A 16 32.60 -1.51 37.58
N GLY A 17 33.32 -0.65 36.84
CA GLY A 17 32.92 -0.16 35.51
C GLY A 17 32.51 -1.23 34.48
N TRP A 18 32.91 -2.48 34.70
CA TRP A 18 32.39 -3.66 34.01
C TRP A 18 30.87 -3.83 34.11
N HIS A 19 30.25 -3.63 35.29
CA HIS A 19 28.81 -3.72 35.46
C HIS A 19 28.05 -2.63 34.69
N VAL A 20 28.65 -1.44 34.55
CA VAL A 20 28.09 -0.36 33.73
C VAL A 20 28.12 -0.74 32.26
N LEU A 21 29.26 -1.27 31.76
CA LEU A 21 29.38 -1.74 30.38
C LEU A 21 28.41 -2.89 30.08
N VAL A 22 28.30 -3.87 30.97
CA VAL A 22 27.35 -5.00 30.83
C VAL A 22 25.90 -4.49 30.87
N GLY A 23 25.58 -3.54 31.74
CA GLY A 23 24.27 -2.91 31.80
C GLY A 23 23.91 -2.19 30.50
N ILE A 24 24.84 -1.41 29.95
CA ILE A 24 24.66 -0.73 28.66
C ILE A 24 24.45 -1.74 27.53
N LEU A 25 25.27 -2.79 27.47
CA LEU A 25 25.13 -3.84 26.46
C LEU A 25 23.78 -4.54 26.57
N ALA A 26 23.33 -4.87 27.79
CA ALA A 26 22.02 -5.48 28.02
C ALA A 26 20.88 -4.58 27.53
N VAL A 27 20.96 -3.26 27.76
CA VAL A 27 20.00 -2.29 27.24
C VAL A 27 19.99 -2.28 25.71
N PHE A 28 21.16 -2.25 25.07
CA PHE A 28 21.23 -2.29 23.59
C PHE A 28 20.63 -3.57 23.02
N VAL A 29 20.91 -4.73 23.62
CA VAL A 29 20.31 -6.01 23.21
C VAL A 29 18.78 -5.95 23.35
N LEU A 30 18.27 -5.43 24.46
CA LEU A 30 16.83 -5.28 24.70
C LEU A 30 16.17 -4.36 23.67
N LEU A 31 16.80 -3.22 23.37
CA LEU A 31 16.33 -2.29 22.35
C LEU A 31 16.33 -2.93 20.96
N PHE A 32 17.39 -3.67 20.61
CA PHE A 32 17.49 -4.35 19.32
C PHE A 32 16.42 -5.42 19.15
N VAL A 33 16.20 -6.26 20.18
CA VAL A 33 15.15 -7.29 20.17
C VAL A 33 13.77 -6.63 20.05
N ARG A 34 13.50 -5.58 20.84
CA ARG A 34 12.24 -4.84 20.77
C ARG A 34 12.01 -4.26 19.37
N PHE A 35 13.02 -3.61 18.80
CA PHE A 35 12.94 -3.06 17.45
C PHE A 35 12.63 -4.14 16.42
N ARG A 36 13.33 -5.27 16.46
CA ARG A 36 13.14 -6.36 15.50
C ARG A 36 11.74 -6.98 15.56
N VAL A 37 11.21 -7.23 16.77
CA VAL A 37 9.85 -7.75 16.96
C VAL A 37 8.79 -6.74 16.51
N PHE A 38 8.97 -5.46 16.85
CA PHE A 38 8.04 -4.41 16.44
C PHE A 38 8.02 -4.22 14.91
N SER A 39 9.17 -4.23 14.25
CA SER A 39 9.25 -4.12 12.79
C SER A 39 8.62 -5.31 12.07
N HIS A 40 8.81 -6.54 12.57
CA HIS A 40 8.23 -7.74 11.97
C HIS A 40 6.70 -7.72 12.05
N SER A 41 6.16 -7.45 13.23
CA SER A 41 4.71 -7.40 13.45
C SER A 41 4.01 -6.30 12.64
N ALA A 42 4.65 -5.13 12.46
CA ALA A 42 4.10 -4.06 11.63
C ALA A 42 4.03 -4.46 10.14
N LEU A 43 5.05 -5.17 9.64
CA LEU A 43 5.10 -5.68 8.27
C LEU A 43 4.04 -6.76 8.06
N GLU A 44 3.96 -7.74 8.96
CA GLU A 44 2.97 -8.82 8.90
C GLU A 44 1.55 -8.29 8.92
N ARG A 45 1.27 -7.27 9.75
CA ARG A 45 -0.04 -6.62 9.77
C ARG A 45 -0.39 -5.98 8.43
N LYS A 46 0.55 -5.29 7.79
CA LYS A 46 0.33 -4.69 6.46
C LYS A 46 0.11 -5.76 5.39
N ILE A 47 0.89 -6.84 5.42
CA ILE A 47 0.72 -7.97 4.52
C ILE A 47 -0.67 -8.61 4.72
N ALA A 48 -1.09 -8.83 5.96
CA ALA A 48 -2.41 -9.37 6.27
C ALA A 48 -3.54 -8.44 5.79
N GLU A 49 -3.38 -7.12 5.94
CA GLU A 49 -4.34 -6.14 5.43
C GLU A 49 -4.43 -6.18 3.89
N LEU A 50 -3.30 -6.24 3.19
CA LEU A 50 -3.26 -6.34 1.73
C LEU A 50 -3.91 -7.64 1.25
N ARG A 51 -3.60 -8.77 1.89
CA ARG A 51 -4.21 -10.06 1.59
C ARG A 51 -5.71 -10.06 1.87
N ALA A 52 -6.17 -9.41 2.95
CA ALA A 52 -7.60 -9.26 3.25
C ALA A 52 -8.34 -8.42 2.20
N LYS A 53 -7.66 -7.48 1.55
CA LYS A 53 -8.18 -6.72 0.39
C LYS A 53 -8.10 -7.50 -0.93
N GLY A 54 -7.54 -8.72 -0.92
CA GLY A 54 -7.39 -9.57 -2.10
C GLY A 54 -6.16 -9.27 -2.96
N TYR A 55 -5.21 -8.45 -2.48
CA TYR A 55 -3.97 -8.17 -3.21
C TYR A 55 -2.95 -9.31 -3.07
N PRO A 56 -2.13 -9.58 -4.10
CA PRO A 56 -1.04 -10.54 -4.00
C PRO A 56 0.03 -10.05 -3.02
N THR A 57 0.52 -10.96 -2.19
CA THR A 57 1.47 -10.71 -1.10
C THR A 57 2.72 -11.57 -1.17
N THR A 58 2.80 -12.45 -2.17
CA THR A 58 4.00 -13.22 -2.52
C THR A 58 4.36 -12.99 -3.98
N PHE A 59 5.62 -13.25 -4.34
CA PHE A 59 6.05 -13.15 -5.73
C PHE A 59 5.31 -14.12 -6.65
N GLU A 60 5.02 -15.33 -6.16
CA GLU A 60 4.25 -16.32 -6.92
C GLU A 60 2.80 -15.87 -7.15
N GLU A 61 2.14 -15.32 -6.11
CA GLU A 61 0.81 -14.72 -6.25
C GLU A 61 0.83 -13.56 -7.24
N LEU A 62 1.88 -12.72 -7.20
CA LEU A 62 2.04 -11.57 -8.09
C LEU A 62 2.29 -11.98 -9.54
N GLU A 63 3.11 -13.01 -9.76
CA GLU A 63 3.38 -13.55 -11.09
C GLU A 63 2.11 -14.12 -11.72
N LYS A 64 1.31 -14.86 -10.93
CA LYS A 64 -0.01 -15.34 -11.34
C LYS A 64 -0.98 -14.19 -11.65
N TYR A 65 -0.95 -13.14 -10.83
CA TYR A 65 -1.81 -11.97 -11.02
C TYR A 65 -1.47 -11.17 -12.29
N ASN A 66 -0.20 -11.14 -12.68
CA ASN A 66 0.30 -10.36 -13.83
C ASN A 66 0.53 -11.21 -15.10
N GLN A 67 -0.10 -12.38 -15.22
CA GLN A 67 0.03 -13.20 -16.42
C GLN A 67 -0.57 -12.46 -17.62
N LEU A 68 0.26 -12.25 -18.64
CA LEU A 68 -0.21 -11.70 -19.91
C LEU A 68 -1.03 -12.76 -20.66
N PRO A 69 -2.00 -12.32 -21.49
CA PRO A 69 -2.67 -13.21 -22.43
C PRO A 69 -1.66 -14.01 -23.25
N GLN A 70 -2.01 -15.26 -23.58
CA GLN A 70 -1.14 -16.13 -24.36
C GLN A 70 -0.76 -15.46 -25.70
N GLY A 71 0.53 -15.50 -26.02
CA GLY A 71 1.05 -14.90 -27.25
C GLY A 71 1.36 -13.41 -27.15
N THR A 72 1.15 -12.75 -26.00
CA THR A 72 1.55 -11.37 -25.79
C THR A 72 2.90 -11.29 -25.06
N PRO A 73 4.00 -10.93 -25.75
CA PRO A 73 5.31 -10.81 -25.12
C PRO A 73 5.43 -9.57 -24.22
N ASN A 74 4.57 -8.57 -24.42
CA ASN A 74 4.61 -7.29 -23.72
C ASN A 74 3.20 -6.68 -23.59
N ALA A 75 2.81 -6.31 -22.37
CA ALA A 75 1.54 -5.61 -22.10
C ALA A 75 1.40 -4.30 -22.88
N ALA A 76 2.52 -3.63 -23.19
CA ALA A 76 2.51 -2.35 -23.90
C ALA A 76 1.83 -2.46 -25.27
N GLU A 77 1.97 -3.58 -25.97
CA GLU A 77 1.35 -3.80 -27.28
C GLU A 77 -0.18 -3.89 -27.19
N ILE A 78 -0.70 -4.50 -26.11
CA ILE A 78 -2.13 -4.54 -25.83
C ILE A 78 -2.65 -3.12 -25.61
N TYR A 79 -1.98 -2.33 -24.76
CA TYR A 79 -2.37 -0.94 -24.51
C TYR A 79 -2.31 -0.07 -25.75
N LEU A 80 -1.27 -0.20 -26.58
CA LEU A 80 -1.18 0.51 -27.85
C LEU A 80 -2.37 0.17 -28.76
N THR A 81 -2.69 -1.11 -28.90
CA THR A 81 -3.83 -1.57 -29.71
C THR A 81 -5.17 -1.05 -29.16
N ALA A 82 -5.31 -0.99 -27.83
CA ALA A 82 -6.50 -0.44 -27.16
C ALA A 82 -6.66 1.05 -27.47
N PHE A 83 -5.58 1.82 -27.34
CA PHE A 83 -5.57 3.26 -27.62
C PHE A 83 -5.76 3.58 -29.10
N GLU A 84 -5.21 2.77 -30.02
CA GLU A 84 -5.48 2.91 -31.45
C GLU A 84 -6.95 2.66 -31.81
N SER A 85 -7.61 1.77 -31.06
CA SER A 85 -9.05 1.48 -31.25
C SER A 85 -9.96 2.53 -30.60
N TYR A 86 -9.42 3.42 -29.77
CA TYR A 86 -10.18 4.39 -29.00
C TYR A 86 -10.74 5.50 -29.91
N GLN A 87 -12.01 5.79 -29.75
CA GLN A 87 -12.72 6.84 -30.46
C GLN A 87 -13.19 7.91 -29.47
N THR A 88 -12.72 9.13 -29.67
CA THR A 88 -13.14 10.29 -28.87
C THR A 88 -14.64 10.56 -29.03
N PRO A 89 -15.32 11.06 -27.98
CA PRO A 89 -16.71 11.44 -28.07
C PRO A 89 -16.89 12.61 -29.04
N PHE A 90 -18.07 12.69 -29.68
CA PHE A 90 -18.42 13.83 -30.51
C PHE A 90 -18.77 15.05 -29.62
N GLU A 91 -18.72 16.26 -30.18
CA GLU A 91 -18.94 17.50 -29.41
C GLU A 91 -20.32 17.59 -28.75
N ASP A 92 -21.36 17.03 -29.40
CA ASP A 92 -22.71 16.93 -28.86
C ASP A 92 -22.79 15.95 -27.67
N GLU A 93 -22.12 14.80 -27.77
CA GLU A 93 -22.06 13.79 -26.72
C GLU A 93 -21.17 14.22 -25.55
N LYS A 94 -20.09 14.96 -25.83
CA LYS A 94 -19.12 15.40 -24.83
C LYS A 94 -19.79 16.17 -23.70
N ASN A 95 -20.77 17.02 -24.03
CA ASN A 95 -21.53 17.78 -23.03
C ASN A 95 -22.45 16.92 -22.16
N LEU A 96 -22.73 15.69 -22.60
CA LEU A 96 -23.61 14.72 -21.94
C LEU A 96 -22.85 13.61 -21.20
N LEU A 97 -21.52 13.58 -21.28
CA LEU A 97 -20.70 12.55 -20.66
C LEU A 97 -20.09 13.03 -19.33
N PRO A 98 -20.20 12.23 -18.24
CA PRO A 98 -19.47 12.51 -17.01
C PRO A 98 -17.96 12.35 -17.22
N TYR A 99 -17.16 13.07 -16.43
CA TYR A 99 -15.68 13.12 -16.46
C TYR A 99 -15.03 13.78 -17.69
N ILE A 100 -15.65 13.69 -18.87
CA ILE A 100 -15.16 14.34 -20.10
C ILE A 100 -15.84 15.70 -20.30
N GLY A 101 -17.13 15.76 -19.99
CA GLY A 101 -17.99 16.92 -20.12
C GLY A 101 -18.14 17.74 -18.83
N PRO A 102 -19.08 18.71 -18.85
CA PRO A 102 -19.40 19.54 -17.70
C PRO A 102 -20.22 18.79 -16.63
N ILE A 103 -20.77 17.63 -16.95
CA ILE A 103 -21.60 16.82 -16.05
C ILE A 103 -20.74 16.19 -14.97
N LYS A 104 -21.12 16.41 -13.71
CA LYS A 104 -20.44 15.81 -12.57
C LYS A 104 -20.95 14.39 -12.35
N PRO A 105 -20.12 13.48 -11.82
CA PRO A 105 -20.55 12.12 -11.50
C PRO A 105 -21.71 12.04 -10.50
N ASP A 106 -21.87 13.07 -9.66
CA ASP A 106 -22.92 13.16 -8.65
C ASP A 106 -24.25 13.74 -9.20
N ASP A 107 -24.25 14.24 -10.44
CA ASP A 107 -25.45 14.82 -11.05
C ASP A 107 -26.47 13.71 -11.41
N PRO A 108 -27.79 14.00 -11.38
CA PRO A 108 -28.80 13.02 -11.73
C PRO A 108 -28.64 12.50 -13.17
N ILE A 109 -28.59 11.18 -13.33
CA ILE A 109 -28.48 10.53 -14.64
C ILE A 109 -29.85 10.57 -15.34
N THR A 110 -30.01 11.51 -16.26
CA THR A 110 -31.18 11.59 -17.13
C THR A 110 -31.15 10.47 -18.19
N PRO A 111 -32.30 10.12 -18.81
CA PRO A 111 -32.33 9.13 -19.89
C PRO A 111 -31.41 9.49 -21.07
N GLU A 112 -31.26 10.79 -21.35
CA GLU A 112 -30.39 11.32 -22.40
C GLU A 112 -28.91 11.09 -22.09
N ILE A 113 -28.47 11.41 -20.87
CA ILE A 113 -27.11 11.12 -20.38
C ILE A 113 -26.82 9.62 -20.49
N LYS A 114 -27.75 8.78 -20.03
CA LYS A 114 -27.61 7.32 -20.12
C LYS A 114 -27.49 6.83 -21.56
N ALA A 115 -28.26 7.39 -22.48
CA ALA A 115 -28.18 7.05 -23.90
C ALA A 115 -26.82 7.44 -24.51
N ALA A 116 -26.33 8.66 -24.21
CA ALA A 116 -25.02 9.12 -24.65
C ALA A 116 -23.88 8.25 -24.10
N MET A 117 -23.92 7.90 -22.81
CA MET A 117 -22.98 6.97 -22.19
C MET A 117 -22.98 5.61 -22.87
N ASN A 118 -24.16 5.00 -23.06
CA ASN A 118 -24.28 3.69 -23.72
C ASN A 118 -23.75 3.72 -25.15
N LYS A 119 -24.03 4.79 -25.90
CA LYS A 119 -23.53 4.97 -27.26
C LYS A 119 -22.01 5.11 -27.28
N PHE A 120 -21.44 5.89 -26.37
CA PHE A 120 -20.00 6.05 -26.23
C PHE A 120 -19.29 4.74 -25.84
N LEU A 121 -19.84 4.00 -24.87
CA LEU A 121 -19.33 2.69 -24.45
C LEU A 121 -19.41 1.66 -25.56
N SER A 122 -20.53 1.61 -26.29
CA SER A 122 -20.72 0.66 -27.40
C SER A 122 -19.73 0.89 -28.53
N ARG A 123 -19.44 2.16 -28.85
CA ARG A 123 -18.44 2.51 -29.87
C ARG A 123 -17.01 2.15 -29.44
N ASN A 124 -16.70 2.29 -28.16
CA ASN A 124 -15.40 1.96 -27.58
C ASN A 124 -15.32 0.53 -27.03
N PHE A 125 -16.29 -0.33 -27.35
CA PHE A 125 -16.35 -1.69 -26.81
C PHE A 125 -15.06 -2.47 -27.08
N LYS A 126 -14.52 -2.36 -28.31
CA LYS A 126 -13.25 -3.00 -28.68
C LYS A 126 -12.05 -2.49 -27.87
N THR A 127 -12.00 -1.20 -27.54
CA THR A 127 -10.97 -0.65 -26.64
C THR A 127 -11.12 -1.21 -25.24
N LEU A 128 -12.35 -1.35 -24.75
CA LEU A 128 -12.62 -1.88 -23.41
C LEU A 128 -12.35 -3.38 -23.31
N GLU A 129 -12.53 -4.16 -24.37
CA GLU A 129 -12.13 -5.58 -24.40
C GLU A 129 -10.61 -5.78 -24.31
N LEU A 130 -9.83 -4.76 -24.66
CA LEU A 130 -8.37 -4.81 -24.64
C LEU A 130 -7.77 -4.27 -23.33
N LEU A 131 -8.58 -3.76 -22.38
CA LEU A 131 -8.15 -3.17 -21.10
C LEU A 131 -8.56 -4.03 -19.91
#